data_AF-A0A4R4SIR3-F1
#
_entry.id   AF-A0A4R4SIR3-F1
#
_cell.length_a   1.000
_cell.length_b   1.000
_cell.length_c   1.000
_cell.angle_alpha   90.00
_cell.angle_beta   90.00
_cell.angle_gamma   90.00
#
_symmetry.space_group_name_H-M   'P 1'
#
loop_
_entity.id
_entity.type
_entity.pdbx_description
1 polymer ?
#
loop_
_entity_poly.entity_id
_entity_poly.type
_entity_poly.pdbx_seq_one_letter_code
_entity_poly.pdbx_strand_id
1 'polypeptide(L)'
;MATRTASPAEKLTATATEPATTEPATTEPATTEPATTVPHARTTGASAGTTVSDGASGVDEPAVSRGKTSIADGVVEKIAGMAAREVPGVYALGGGFARAFGAVRDRVPGGGGRANVARGVHAEVGKRQTAIDLDVVVEYGVAIQDVSGEIRENVIAALERMTGLEVVEVNVAVGDVHLPEDDDDETRVA
;
A
#
# COMPACT_ATOMS: atom_id res chain seq x y z
N MET A 1 -0.05 -20.26 -55.48
CA MET A 1 -0.08 -21.73 -55.68
C MET A 1 0.96 -22.33 -54.73
N ALA A 2 0.71 -23.32 -53.87
CA ALA A 2 -0.49 -24.08 -53.49
C ALA A 2 -0.19 -24.77 -52.11
N THR A 3 -1.11 -25.24 -51.25
CA THR A 3 -2.59 -25.36 -51.31
C THR A 3 -3.22 -25.28 -49.89
N ARG A 4 -4.52 -25.57 -49.75
CA ARG A 4 -5.33 -25.66 -48.51
C ARG A 4 -5.50 -27.13 -48.06
N THR A 5 -6.07 -27.36 -46.86
CA THR A 5 -6.84 -28.58 -46.42
C THR A 5 -6.01 -29.65 -45.68
N ALA A 6 -6.38 -30.22 -44.52
CA ALA A 6 -7.45 -29.92 -43.54
C ALA A 6 -7.20 -30.57 -42.15
N SER A 7 -7.99 -30.14 -41.15
CA SER A 7 -8.29 -30.86 -39.89
C SER A 7 -9.21 -32.07 -40.14
N PRO A 8 -9.36 -33.04 -39.21
CA PRO A 8 -10.66 -33.11 -38.50
C PRO A 8 -10.67 -33.65 -37.04
N ALA A 9 -11.73 -33.25 -36.32
CA ALA A 9 -12.50 -33.94 -35.27
C ALA A 9 -11.75 -34.62 -34.08
N GLU A 10 -11.93 -34.19 -32.82
CA GLU A 10 -13.15 -34.25 -31.98
C GLU A 10 -13.82 -35.63 -31.82
N LYS A 11 -13.94 -36.08 -30.57
CA LYS A 11 -15.06 -36.93 -30.14
C LYS A 11 -15.49 -36.64 -28.69
N LEU A 12 -16.71 -36.12 -28.57
CA LEU A 12 -17.48 -35.99 -27.32
C LEU A 12 -17.81 -37.34 -26.66
N THR A 13 -17.87 -37.33 -25.32
CA THR A 13 -18.87 -37.96 -24.39
C THR A 13 -18.35 -37.75 -22.95
N ALA A 14 -18.90 -36.91 -22.06
CA ALA A 14 -20.26 -36.79 -21.49
C ALA A 14 -20.52 -37.69 -20.26
N THR A 15 -21.36 -37.20 -19.33
CA THR A 15 -21.81 -37.81 -18.03
C THR A 15 -20.73 -37.90 -16.92
N ALA A 16 -21.03 -37.73 -15.63
CA ALA A 16 -22.33 -37.54 -14.95
C ALA A 16 -22.25 -36.60 -13.72
N THR A 17 -23.37 -35.95 -13.42
CA THR A 17 -23.66 -35.30 -12.12
C THR A 17 -24.12 -36.37 -11.12
N GLU A 18 -23.65 -36.32 -9.87
CA GLU A 18 -24.19 -37.13 -8.77
C GLU A 18 -24.58 -36.23 -7.57
N PRO A 19 -25.81 -36.35 -7.03
CA PRO A 19 -26.29 -35.49 -5.94
C PRO A 19 -26.04 -36.10 -4.56
N ALA A 20 -25.38 -35.36 -3.67
CA ALA A 20 -25.25 -35.73 -2.27
C ALA A 20 -26.39 -35.11 -1.43
N THR A 21 -27.44 -35.88 -1.17
CA THR A 21 -28.45 -35.57 -0.15
C THR A 21 -28.32 -36.57 1.00
N THR A 22 -27.92 -36.13 2.19
CA THR A 22 -28.21 -36.82 3.46
C THR A 22 -28.13 -35.82 4.62
N GLU A 23 -29.28 -35.30 5.05
CA GLU A 23 -29.47 -34.98 6.48
C GLU A 23 -29.62 -36.29 7.27
N PRO A 24 -29.30 -36.29 8.57
CA PRO A 24 -30.41 -36.34 9.53
C PRO A 24 -30.28 -35.36 10.71
N ALA A 25 -31.43 -34.91 11.20
CA ALA A 25 -31.57 -33.97 12.30
C ALA A 25 -31.32 -34.60 13.69
N THR A 26 -31.03 -33.77 14.70
CA THR A 26 -31.47 -33.97 16.11
C THR A 26 -31.54 -32.63 16.88
N THR A 27 -32.78 -32.15 17.03
CA THR A 27 -33.45 -31.52 18.20
C THR A 27 -32.65 -31.02 19.43
N GLU A 28 -32.67 -29.68 19.65
CA GLU A 28 -32.84 -28.92 20.94
C GLU A 28 -31.92 -29.20 22.18
N PRO A 29 -31.89 -28.38 23.28
CA PRO A 29 -32.69 -27.18 23.61
C PRO A 29 -31.89 -25.92 24.09
N ALA A 30 -32.65 -24.96 24.62
CA ALA A 30 -32.34 -23.59 25.04
C ALA A 30 -31.35 -23.35 26.21
N THR A 31 -30.93 -22.07 26.29
CA THR A 31 -30.56 -21.28 27.49
C THR A 31 -29.30 -21.66 28.29
N THR A 32 -28.35 -20.71 28.40
CA THR A 32 -27.94 -20.03 29.66
C THR A 32 -26.71 -19.15 29.41
N GLU A 33 -26.83 -17.83 29.61
CA GLU A 33 -25.66 -16.97 29.83
C GLU A 33 -25.05 -17.24 31.21
N PRO A 34 -23.71 -17.26 31.32
CA PRO A 34 -23.08 -16.67 32.48
C PRO A 34 -22.04 -15.62 32.06
N ALA A 35 -22.21 -14.39 32.56
CA ALA A 35 -21.15 -13.41 32.54
C ALA A 35 -19.93 -13.95 33.31
N THR A 36 -18.72 -13.81 32.74
CA THR A 36 -17.46 -14.00 33.47
C THR A 36 -16.50 -12.88 33.13
N THR A 37 -16.20 -12.09 34.15
CA THR A 37 -15.21 -11.01 34.13
C THR A 37 -13.80 -11.57 33.98
N VAL A 38 -13.08 -11.12 32.94
CA VAL A 38 -11.64 -11.35 32.78
C VAL A 38 -10.87 -10.04 33.00
N PRO A 39 -10.10 -9.90 34.10
CA PRO A 39 -9.23 -8.75 34.29
C PRO A 39 -7.94 -8.95 33.48
N HIS A 40 -7.83 -8.31 32.32
CA HIS A 40 -6.57 -8.29 31.58
C HIS A 40 -5.58 -7.32 32.24
N ALA A 41 -4.74 -7.86 33.12
CA ALA A 41 -3.62 -7.14 33.73
C ALA A 41 -2.37 -7.19 32.82
N ARG A 42 -1.61 -6.09 32.83
CA ARG A 42 -0.34 -5.87 32.10
C ARG A 42 -0.53 -5.74 30.56
N THR A 43 0.21 -4.87 29.86
CA THR A 43 1.43 -4.13 30.24
C THR A 43 1.34 -2.67 29.83
N THR A 44 1.54 -1.76 30.79
CA THR A 44 1.92 -0.37 30.49
C THR A 44 3.29 -0.36 29.80
N GLY A 45 3.32 -0.08 28.50
CA GLY A 45 4.54 0.07 27.72
C GLY A 45 5.32 1.33 28.09
N ALA A 46 5.91 1.35 29.28
CA ALA A 46 6.84 2.39 29.71
C ALA A 46 8.28 1.99 29.33
N SER A 47 8.77 2.50 28.20
CA SER A 47 10.21 2.68 27.95
C SER A 47 10.40 3.57 26.71
N ALA A 48 11.28 4.57 26.67
CA ALA A 48 12.29 4.96 27.65
C ALA A 48 12.33 6.49 27.81
N GLY A 49 12.36 6.97 29.04
CA GLY A 49 12.98 8.27 29.30
C GLY A 49 14.50 8.12 29.10
N THR A 50 15.14 9.10 28.47
CA THR A 50 16.60 9.14 28.35
C THR A 50 17.23 9.51 29.70
N THR A 51 17.25 8.57 30.64
CA THR A 51 18.10 8.67 31.83
C THR A 51 19.55 8.47 31.40
N VAL A 52 20.34 9.53 31.48
CA VAL A 52 21.79 9.44 31.25
C VAL A 52 22.42 8.75 32.45
N SER A 53 22.56 7.43 32.39
CA SER A 53 23.36 6.66 33.36
C SER A 53 24.84 7.04 33.23
N ASP A 54 25.57 6.87 34.34
CA ASP A 54 26.96 7.31 34.55
C ASP A 54 27.84 7.34 33.29
N GLY A 55 28.37 8.53 32.99
CA GLY A 55 28.87 8.88 31.68
C GLY A 55 30.17 8.17 31.30
N ALA A 56 30.07 7.12 30.49
CA ALA A 56 31.16 6.76 29.59
C ALA A 56 31.37 7.92 28.61
N SER A 57 32.46 8.66 28.78
CA SER A 57 32.73 9.87 28.02
C SER A 57 33.18 9.50 26.60
N GLY A 58 32.23 9.31 25.69
CA GLY A 58 32.47 9.04 24.27
C GLY A 58 33.09 10.21 23.49
N VAL A 59 33.85 11.10 24.14
CA VAL A 59 34.44 12.30 23.53
C VAL A 59 35.47 11.94 22.47
N ASP A 60 36.21 10.86 22.68
CA ASP A 60 37.23 10.32 21.76
C ASP A 60 36.63 9.48 20.61
N GLU A 61 35.34 9.13 20.66
CA GLU A 61 34.68 8.44 19.55
C GLU A 61 34.17 9.41 18.47
N PRO A 62 34.29 9.05 17.18
CA PRO A 62 33.79 9.87 16.08
C PRO A 62 32.27 10.00 16.17
N ALA A 63 31.73 11.19 15.92
CA ALA A 63 30.31 11.50 16.15
C ALA A 63 29.32 10.52 15.46
N VAL A 64 29.74 9.89 14.36
CA VAL A 64 28.95 8.90 13.61
C VAL A 64 28.76 7.55 14.33
N SER A 65 29.61 7.15 15.29
CA SER A 65 29.39 5.93 16.09
C SER A 65 28.52 6.18 17.33
N ARG A 66 28.31 7.45 17.70
CA ARG A 66 27.71 7.85 18.99
C ARG A 66 26.18 7.97 18.94
N GLY A 67 25.51 6.92 18.47
CA GLY A 67 24.05 6.85 18.50
C GLY A 67 23.45 5.86 17.51
N LYS A 68 22.12 5.94 17.36
CA LYS A 68 21.36 5.25 16.32
C LYS A 68 20.40 6.25 15.65
N THR A 69 20.42 6.30 14.33
CA THR A 69 19.38 6.99 13.56
C THR A 69 18.25 6.00 13.31
N SER A 70 17.02 6.41 13.60
CA SER A 70 15.81 5.64 13.24
C SER A 70 14.94 6.58 12.42
N ILE A 71 14.51 6.13 11.24
CA ILE A 71 13.63 6.87 10.35
C ILE A 71 12.22 6.30 10.57
N ALA A 72 11.22 7.17 10.65
CA ALA A 72 9.84 6.74 10.80
C ALA A 72 9.23 6.44 9.43
N ASP A 73 8.36 5.43 9.37
CA ASP A 73 7.68 4.94 8.17
C ASP A 73 7.06 6.09 7.35
N GLY A 74 6.29 6.96 8.02
CA GLY A 74 5.67 8.16 7.42
C GLY A 74 6.63 9.28 6.98
N VAL A 75 7.95 9.07 7.03
CA VAL A 75 8.97 9.86 6.31
C VAL A 75 9.34 9.16 5.01
N VAL A 76 9.55 7.83 5.05
CA VAL A 76 9.81 6.98 3.88
C VAL A 76 8.63 7.04 2.91
N GLU A 77 7.39 6.88 3.40
CA GLU A 77 6.16 7.00 2.61
C GLU A 77 6.04 8.37 1.89
N LYS A 78 6.52 9.45 2.52
CA LYS A 78 6.51 10.79 1.90
C LYS A 78 7.56 10.94 0.81
N ILE A 79 8.77 10.40 1.03
CA ILE A 79 9.83 10.45 0.03
C ILE A 79 9.43 9.59 -1.19
N ALA A 80 8.98 8.36 -0.96
CA ALA A 80 8.46 7.49 -2.02
C ALA A 80 7.27 8.11 -2.75
N GLY A 81 6.32 8.70 -2.02
CA GLY A 81 5.16 9.38 -2.61
C GLY A 81 5.48 10.66 -3.38
N MET A 82 6.57 11.37 -3.06
CA MET A 82 7.05 12.48 -3.89
C MET A 82 7.78 11.95 -5.13
N ALA A 83 8.72 11.01 -4.96
CA ALA A 83 9.49 10.43 -6.06
C ALA A 83 8.62 9.73 -7.11
N ALA A 84 7.57 9.01 -6.70
CA ALA A 84 6.63 8.38 -7.62
C ALA A 84 5.80 9.40 -8.43
N ARG A 85 5.55 10.60 -7.89
CA ARG A 85 4.82 11.70 -8.59
C ARG A 85 5.71 12.51 -9.54
N GLU A 86 7.02 12.36 -9.47
CA GLU A 86 7.97 13.01 -10.39
C GLU A 86 8.08 12.26 -11.73
N VAL A 87 7.57 11.02 -11.80
CA VAL A 87 7.63 10.17 -12.99
C VAL A 87 6.52 10.54 -13.98
N PRO A 88 6.84 10.82 -15.26
CA PRO A 88 5.83 11.06 -16.30
C PRO A 88 4.86 9.90 -16.46
N GLY A 89 3.59 10.17 -16.74
CA GLY A 89 2.55 9.13 -16.82
C GLY A 89 1.92 8.74 -15.49
N VAL A 90 2.38 9.28 -14.36
CA VAL A 90 1.72 9.13 -13.04
C VAL A 90 0.79 10.32 -12.79
N TYR A 91 -0.52 10.08 -12.85
CA TYR A 91 -1.52 11.10 -12.56
C TYR A 91 -1.71 11.30 -11.04
N ALA A 92 -1.87 10.21 -10.29
CA ALA A 92 -2.11 10.27 -8.85
C ALA A 92 -1.62 9.03 -8.09
N LEU A 93 -1.53 9.16 -6.77
CA LEU A 93 -1.28 8.05 -5.84
C LEU A 93 -2.54 7.81 -4.97
N GLY A 94 -2.91 6.55 -4.82
CA GLY A 94 -4.09 6.07 -4.09
C GLY A 94 -5.39 6.10 -4.90
N GLY A 95 -5.98 4.92 -5.15
CA GLY A 95 -7.15 4.77 -6.03
C GLY A 95 -8.52 5.10 -5.39
N GLY A 96 -9.50 5.38 -6.27
CA GLY A 96 -10.96 5.29 -6.06
C GLY A 96 -11.56 6.06 -4.87
N PHE A 97 -11.42 5.53 -3.66
CA PHE A 97 -11.97 6.11 -2.44
C PHE A 97 -11.42 7.52 -2.14
N ALA A 98 -10.25 7.88 -2.67
CA ALA A 98 -9.65 9.20 -2.52
C ALA A 98 -10.55 10.33 -3.06
N ARG A 99 -11.13 10.17 -4.26
CA ARG A 99 -12.07 11.12 -4.87
C ARG A 99 -13.40 11.14 -4.10
N ALA A 100 -13.96 9.96 -3.82
CA ALA A 100 -15.26 9.82 -3.13
C ALA A 100 -15.26 10.42 -1.71
N PHE A 101 -14.18 10.26 -0.93
CA PHE A 101 -14.06 10.87 0.39
C PHE A 101 -13.61 12.34 0.34
N GLY A 102 -12.94 12.79 -0.75
CA GLY A 102 -12.61 14.20 -0.99
C GLY A 102 -13.86 15.06 -1.12
N ALA A 103 -14.77 14.68 -2.03
CA ALA A 103 -16.05 15.37 -2.27
C ALA A 103 -17.00 15.45 -1.05
N VAL A 104 -16.78 14.59 -0.04
CA VAL A 104 -17.49 14.64 1.24
C VAL A 104 -16.73 15.48 2.28
N ARG A 105 -15.39 15.46 2.26
CA ARG A 105 -14.54 16.19 3.20
C ARG A 105 -14.50 17.71 2.93
N ASP A 106 -14.56 18.13 1.67
CA ASP A 106 -14.60 19.56 1.31
C ASP A 106 -15.88 20.28 1.77
N ARG A 107 -16.94 19.53 2.11
CA ARG A 107 -18.17 20.08 2.71
C ARG A 107 -18.06 20.34 4.22
N VAL A 108 -16.89 20.09 4.85
CA VAL A 108 -16.66 20.28 6.29
C VAL A 108 -15.74 21.50 6.54
N PRO A 109 -16.28 22.67 6.91
CA PRO A 109 -15.45 23.84 7.22
C PRO A 109 -14.56 23.56 8.44
N GLY A 110 -13.25 23.68 8.26
CA GLY A 110 -12.22 23.41 9.28
C GLY A 110 -11.41 22.13 9.05
N GLY A 111 -11.79 21.27 8.10
CA GLY A 111 -11.08 20.04 7.75
C GLY A 111 -9.83 20.24 6.89
N GLY A 112 -8.89 21.10 7.31
CA GLY A 112 -7.76 21.61 6.52
C GLY A 112 -7.13 20.64 5.52
N GLY A 113 -7.48 20.81 4.24
CA GLY A 113 -7.05 20.00 3.11
C GLY A 113 -5.57 20.16 2.77
N ARG A 114 -4.70 19.53 3.55
CA ARG A 114 -3.38 19.14 3.05
C ARG A 114 -3.60 17.86 2.25
N ALA A 115 -3.35 17.91 0.95
CA ALA A 115 -3.28 16.70 0.14
C ALA A 115 -2.27 15.75 0.79
N ASN A 116 -2.75 14.60 1.30
CA ASN A 116 -1.86 13.61 1.91
C ASN A 116 -1.02 12.99 0.79
N VAL A 117 0.20 13.50 0.61
CA VAL A 117 1.16 13.05 -0.40
C VAL A 117 1.47 11.54 -0.25
N ALA A 118 1.35 11.01 0.98
CA ALA A 118 1.49 9.59 1.33
C ALA A 118 0.21 8.73 1.15
N ARG A 119 -0.88 9.25 0.57
CA ARG A 119 -2.06 8.41 0.27
C ARG A 119 -1.70 7.49 -0.91
N GLY A 120 -1.94 6.19 -0.75
CA GLY A 120 -1.53 5.18 -1.74
C GLY A 120 -0.05 4.84 -1.69
N VAL A 121 0.63 5.10 -0.57
CA VAL A 121 2.00 4.67 -0.32
C VAL A 121 2.03 4.02 1.05
N HIS A 122 2.55 2.80 1.12
CA HIS A 122 2.90 2.15 2.38
C HIS A 122 4.39 1.80 2.37
N ALA A 123 5.04 1.93 3.52
CA ALA A 123 6.43 1.57 3.68
C ALA A 123 6.66 0.84 4.99
N GLU A 124 7.33 -0.30 4.92
CA GLU A 124 7.85 -1.00 6.10
C GLU A 124 9.34 -0.68 6.26
N VAL A 125 9.73 -0.19 7.44
CA VAL A 125 11.12 0.24 7.72
C VAL A 125 11.78 -0.67 8.76
N GLY A 126 12.77 -1.42 8.32
CA GLY A 126 13.68 -2.17 9.16
C GLY A 126 14.86 -1.32 9.67
N LYS A 127 15.82 -1.96 10.35
CA LYS A 127 17.01 -1.27 10.90
C LYS A 127 17.99 -0.76 9.84
N ARG A 128 17.93 -1.33 8.63
CA ARG A 128 18.82 -1.06 7.49
C ARG A 128 18.11 -1.18 6.13
N GLN A 129 16.95 -1.82 6.11
CA GLN A 129 16.24 -2.27 4.90
C GLN A 129 14.83 -1.69 4.90
N THR A 130 14.25 -1.49 3.73
CA THR A 130 12.86 -1.06 3.58
C THR A 130 12.18 -1.72 2.39
N ALA A 131 10.87 -1.95 2.51
CA ALA A 131 9.99 -2.40 1.44
C ALA A 131 8.91 -1.33 1.23
N ILE A 132 8.50 -1.12 -0.03
CA ILE A 132 7.54 -0.08 -0.43
C ILE A 132 6.42 -0.70 -1.26
N ASP A 133 5.18 -0.39 -0.91
CA ASP A 133 4.00 -0.67 -1.73
C ASP A 133 3.36 0.65 -2.22
N LEU A 134 3.09 0.74 -3.52
CA LEU A 134 2.56 1.92 -4.19
C LEU A 134 1.27 1.60 -4.94
N ASP A 135 0.17 2.27 -4.58
CA ASP A 135 -1.06 2.32 -5.36
C ASP A 135 -1.04 3.54 -6.29
N VAL A 136 -1.04 3.33 -7.60
CA VAL A 136 -0.91 4.40 -8.60
C VAL A 136 -2.09 4.46 -9.56
N VAL A 137 -2.39 5.68 -10.02
CA VAL A 137 -3.28 5.97 -11.15
C VAL A 137 -2.41 6.54 -12.27
N VAL A 138 -2.45 5.91 -13.44
CA VAL A 138 -1.63 6.29 -14.59
C VAL A 138 -2.43 7.04 -15.64
N GLU A 139 -1.76 7.87 -16.45
CA GLU A 139 -2.39 8.59 -17.56
C GLU A 139 -2.72 7.64 -18.73
N TYR A 140 -3.84 7.87 -19.43
CA TYR A 140 -4.17 7.10 -20.62
C TYR A 140 -3.10 7.29 -21.74
N GLY A 141 -2.71 6.18 -22.36
CA GLY A 141 -1.79 6.18 -23.51
C GLY A 141 -0.31 5.92 -23.17
N VAL A 142 0.05 5.81 -21.89
CA VAL A 142 1.42 5.42 -21.46
C VAL A 142 1.58 3.90 -21.36
N ALA A 143 2.81 3.41 -21.55
CA ALA A 143 3.12 2.01 -21.33
C ALA A 143 3.28 1.73 -19.82
N ILE A 144 2.31 1.03 -19.22
CA ILE A 144 2.26 0.75 -17.78
C ILE A 144 3.55 0.06 -17.27
N GLN A 145 4.16 -0.81 -18.08
CA GLN A 145 5.41 -1.49 -17.71
C GLN A 145 6.60 -0.52 -17.62
N ASP A 146 6.69 0.43 -18.53
CA ASP A 146 7.78 1.42 -18.57
C ASP A 146 7.63 2.39 -17.39
N VAL A 147 6.43 2.96 -17.20
CA VAL A 147 6.11 3.84 -16.06
C VAL A 147 6.34 3.13 -14.72
N SER A 148 5.95 1.85 -14.59
CA SER A 148 6.23 1.07 -13.38
C SER A 148 7.72 0.82 -13.16
N GLY A 149 8.52 0.72 -14.23
CA GLY A 149 9.98 0.66 -14.16
C GLY A 149 10.58 1.97 -13.65
N GLU A 150 10.22 3.09 -14.29
CA GLU A 150 10.67 4.43 -13.91
C GLU A 150 10.29 4.80 -12.47
N ILE A 151 9.09 4.44 -12.00
CA ILE A 151 8.69 4.58 -10.59
C ILE A 151 9.66 3.84 -9.66
N ARG A 152 9.98 2.57 -9.93
CA ARG A 152 10.90 1.80 -9.09
C ARG A 152 12.28 2.45 -9.06
N GLU A 153 12.81 2.81 -10.23
CA GLU A 153 14.13 3.45 -10.34
C GLU A 153 14.19 4.78 -9.57
N ASN A 154 13.21 5.67 -9.74
CA ASN A 154 13.23 6.97 -9.03
C ASN A 154 13.00 6.82 -7.52
N VAL A 155 12.08 5.95 -7.09
CA VAL A 155 11.80 5.70 -5.66
C VAL A 155 13.00 5.08 -4.96
N ILE A 156 13.64 4.06 -5.54
CA ILE A 156 14.86 3.44 -4.99
C ILE A 156 15.95 4.50 -4.88
N ALA A 157 16.24 5.22 -5.96
CA ALA A 157 17.27 6.24 -5.97
C ALA A 157 16.99 7.36 -4.95
N ALA A 158 15.75 7.82 -4.81
CA ALA A 158 15.38 8.83 -3.81
C ALA A 158 15.60 8.32 -2.38
N LEU A 159 15.11 7.12 -2.06
CA LEU A 159 15.22 6.55 -0.71
C LEU A 159 16.67 6.26 -0.32
N GLU A 160 17.46 5.59 -1.17
CA GLU A 160 18.86 5.27 -0.86
C GLU A 160 19.68 6.54 -0.64
N ARG A 161 19.51 7.57 -1.50
CA ARG A 161 20.24 8.85 -1.40
C ARG A 161 19.84 9.67 -0.16
N MET A 162 18.58 9.66 0.24
CA MET A 162 18.08 10.52 1.34
C MET A 162 18.09 9.85 2.72
N THR A 163 17.94 8.52 2.77
CA THR A 163 17.76 7.77 4.03
C THR A 163 18.96 6.90 4.38
N GLY A 164 19.75 6.46 3.40
CA GLY A 164 20.80 5.46 3.59
C GLY A 164 20.29 4.05 3.93
N LEU A 165 18.99 3.80 3.73
CA LEU A 165 18.38 2.47 3.81
C LEU A 165 18.55 1.74 2.47
N GLU A 166 18.70 0.42 2.54
CA GLU A 166 18.71 -0.50 1.41
C GLU A 166 17.25 -0.83 1.02
N VAL A 167 16.85 -0.59 -0.23
CA VAL A 167 15.49 -0.91 -0.67
C VAL A 167 15.46 -2.35 -1.17
N VAL A 168 14.68 -3.21 -0.50
CA VAL A 168 14.60 -4.65 -0.83
C VAL A 168 13.68 -4.88 -2.02
N GLU A 169 12.52 -4.22 -2.02
CA GLU A 169 11.54 -4.30 -3.10
C GLU A 169 10.67 -3.04 -3.17
N VAL A 170 10.13 -2.78 -4.37
CA VAL A 170 9.14 -1.74 -4.64
C VAL A 170 8.02 -2.34 -5.49
N ASN A 171 6.89 -2.58 -4.84
CA ASN A 171 5.67 -3.08 -5.45
C ASN A 171 4.86 -1.90 -5.98
N VAL A 172 4.36 -2.03 -7.22
CA VAL A 172 3.55 -1.02 -7.88
C VAL A 172 2.24 -1.68 -8.32
N ALA A 173 1.15 -1.32 -7.66
CA ALA A 173 -0.21 -1.69 -8.00
C ALA A 173 -0.85 -0.55 -8.80
N VAL A 174 -1.19 -0.80 -10.07
CA VAL A 174 -1.92 0.16 -10.89
C VAL A 174 -3.41 -0.06 -10.65
N GLY A 175 -4.02 0.85 -9.89
CA GLY A 175 -5.40 0.72 -9.44
C GLY A 175 -6.44 1.31 -10.40
N ASP A 176 -6.03 2.25 -11.25
CA ASP A 176 -6.92 2.95 -12.19
C ASP A 176 -6.12 3.59 -13.35
N VAL A 177 -6.82 4.00 -14.41
CA VAL A 177 -6.26 4.77 -15.53
C VAL A 177 -7.08 6.04 -15.69
N HIS A 178 -6.45 7.20 -15.63
CA HIS A 178 -7.11 8.47 -15.83
C HIS A 178 -7.31 8.74 -17.32
N LEU A 179 -8.57 9.01 -17.72
CA LEU A 179 -8.91 9.39 -19.08
C LEU A 179 -9.03 10.93 -19.15
N PRO A 180 -8.58 11.56 -20.25
CA PRO A 180 -8.63 13.02 -20.39
C PRO A 180 -10.06 13.59 -20.43
N GLU A 181 -11.08 12.76 -20.62
CA GLU A 181 -12.49 13.17 -20.54
C GLU A 181 -13.00 13.31 -19.09
N ASP A 182 -12.32 12.73 -18.09
CA ASP A 182 -12.71 12.85 -16.67
C ASP A 182 -12.53 14.28 -16.13
N ASP A 183 -11.54 15.04 -16.62
CA ASP A 183 -11.23 16.41 -16.15
C ASP A 183 -12.30 17.44 -16.62
N ASP A 184 -12.98 17.18 -17.74
CA ASP A 184 -14.03 18.04 -18.30
C ASP A 184 -15.33 18.03 -17.46
N ASP A 185 -15.60 16.92 -16.75
CA ASP A 185 -16.81 16.77 -15.94
C ASP A 185 -16.68 17.43 -14.54
N GLU A 186 -15.50 17.39 -13.89
CA GLU A 186 -15.30 18.09 -12.61
C GLU A 186 -15.46 19.63 -12.76
N THR A 187 -14.99 20.19 -13.88
CA THR A 187 -15.07 21.64 -14.16
C THR A 187 -16.51 22.13 -14.38
N ARG A 188 -17.45 21.25 -14.74
CA ARG A 188 -18.83 21.61 -15.10
C ARG A 188 -19.81 21.65 -13.92
N VAL A 189 -19.39 21.19 -12.75
CA VAL A 189 -20.25 20.98 -11.55
C VAL A 189 -19.90 21.97 -10.41
N ALA A 190 -18.93 22.88 -10.64
CA ALA A 190 -18.48 23.92 -9.71
C ALA A 190 -19.24 25.25 -9.85
#